data_AF-A0A940GWP5-F1
#
_entry.id   AF-A0A940GWP5-F1
#
_cell.length_a   1.000
_cell.length_b   1.000
_cell.length_c   1.000
_cell.angle_alpha   90.00
_cell.angle_beta   90.00
_cell.angle_gamma   90.00
#
_symmetry.space_group_name_H-M   'P 1'
#
loop_
_entity.id
_entity.type
_entity.pdbx_description
1 polymer ?
#
loop_
_entity_poly.entity_id
_entity_poly.type
_entity_poly.pdbx_seq_one_letter_code
_entity_poly.pdbx_strand_id
1 'polypeptide(L)'
;MKYRRTLRPAWLALAALLATAATAPAQNARTSTVTDADIAQLKPGQYIWAPALAPQGPMLMVVSLHAQQAYVYRNGVRIGASTVSTGKTGKATPTGVFTILQKRAKHFSNLYNNAPMPHMQRLTWDGIALHGGNLPGYPASAGCVRLPHSFAEQLFAATSLGMTVVITDAPSSPGRLDGGDLLVPVTAKGAPVGPGTGGRLRPDEPYRWTPAVSPSGPVTLVLSSAENRLVVLRNGKMIGRARVHIPAGTIVGDHVLELTGFDANRRTQWNYVAVPGAGKRAGQTFDKSVMQGVEAPRGFVEQVRTVLQPGATLLVTDAAILSGGAGRSMTVVDG
;
A
#
# COMPACT_ATOMS: atom_id res chain seq x y z
N MET A 1 -29.95 57.93 76.12
CA MET A 1 -31.01 56.91 75.95
C MET A 1 -30.49 55.91 74.91
N LYS A 2 -30.20 54.64 75.24
CA LYS A 2 -31.10 53.47 75.47
C LYS A 2 -31.93 53.05 74.23
N TYR A 3 -31.82 51.75 73.89
CA TYR A 3 -32.64 50.93 72.96
C TYR A 3 -32.39 51.10 71.45
N ARG A 4 -32.46 50.07 70.59
CA ARG A 4 -32.43 48.59 70.79
C ARG A 4 -31.98 47.85 69.50
N ARG A 5 -31.61 46.57 69.64
CA ARG A 5 -31.25 45.59 68.58
C ARG A 5 -32.27 45.49 67.42
N THR A 6 -31.78 45.21 66.21
CA THR A 6 -32.11 43.98 65.45
C THR A 6 -30.96 43.57 64.52
N LEU A 7 -30.55 42.31 64.57
CA LEU A 7 -29.67 41.64 63.60
C LEU A 7 -30.48 40.57 62.86
N ARG A 8 -30.45 40.54 61.52
CA ARG A 8 -30.58 39.32 60.69
C ARG A 8 -29.77 39.47 59.39
N PRO A 9 -29.27 38.36 58.80
CA PRO A 9 -28.08 38.41 57.95
C PRO A 9 -28.39 38.55 56.45
N ALA A 10 -27.56 39.33 55.75
CA ALA A 10 -27.40 39.23 54.30
C ALA A 10 -26.38 38.11 53.99
N TRP A 11 -26.66 37.30 52.98
CA TRP A 11 -25.86 36.10 52.66
C TRP A 11 -24.58 36.45 51.88
N LEU A 12 -23.55 35.61 52.07
CA LEU A 12 -22.27 35.73 51.37
C LEU A 12 -22.39 35.43 49.87
N ALA A 13 -21.65 36.20 49.08
CA ALA A 13 -21.09 35.75 47.81
C ALA A 13 -19.60 36.14 47.76
N LEU A 14 -18.73 35.27 48.27
CA LEU A 14 -17.28 35.49 48.31
C LEU A 14 -16.68 35.15 46.93
N ALA A 15 -16.44 36.18 46.11
CA ALA A 15 -15.75 36.01 44.83
C ALA A 15 -14.24 35.81 45.06
N ALA A 16 -13.80 34.54 45.07
CA ALA A 16 -12.40 34.19 45.18
C ALA A 16 -11.65 34.39 43.84
N LEU A 17 -10.98 35.54 43.68
CA LEU A 17 -9.96 35.72 42.63
C LEU A 17 -8.66 35.00 43.04
N LEU A 18 -8.45 33.80 42.52
CA LEU A 18 -7.15 33.16 42.49
C LEU A 18 -6.54 33.33 41.10
N ALA A 19 -5.54 34.20 40.99
CA ALA A 19 -4.73 34.32 39.79
C ALA A 19 -3.76 33.13 39.72
N THR A 20 -4.01 32.20 38.80
CA THR A 20 -3.01 31.20 38.39
C THR A 20 -2.19 31.75 37.24
N ALA A 21 -0.87 31.82 37.42
CA ALA A 21 0.04 32.19 36.35
C ALA A 21 -0.06 31.17 35.21
N ALA A 22 -0.40 31.64 34.00
CA ALA A 22 -0.45 30.80 32.81
C ALA A 22 0.98 30.39 32.41
N THR A 23 1.44 29.23 32.88
CA THR A 23 2.64 28.57 32.36
C THR A 23 2.41 28.24 30.88
N ALA A 24 3.17 28.90 30.00
CA ALA A 24 3.06 28.68 28.57
C ALA A 24 3.40 27.22 28.20
N PRO A 25 2.53 26.50 27.46
CA PRO A 25 2.85 25.17 26.98
C PRO A 25 3.71 25.24 25.70
N ALA A 26 4.89 24.63 25.80
CA ALA A 26 5.65 23.98 24.74
C ALA A 26 5.84 24.71 23.39
N GLN A 27 7.03 25.29 23.23
CA GLN A 27 7.66 25.40 21.91
C GLN A 27 7.79 24.00 21.27
N ASN A 28 7.50 23.90 19.97
CA ASN A 28 7.97 22.83 19.07
C ASN A 28 7.63 21.37 19.43
N ALA A 29 6.34 21.04 19.55
CA ALA A 29 5.88 19.70 19.21
C ALA A 29 5.92 19.50 17.68
N ARG A 30 7.11 19.32 17.09
CA ARG A 30 7.24 18.83 15.72
C ARG A 30 6.67 17.42 15.67
N THR A 31 5.50 17.23 15.06
CA THR A 31 4.99 15.90 14.73
C THR A 31 5.97 15.27 13.75
N SER A 32 6.76 14.30 14.21
CA SER A 32 7.88 13.71 13.46
C SER A 32 7.42 12.82 12.29
N THR A 33 6.84 13.43 11.25
CA THR A 33 6.47 12.76 10.00
C THR A 33 7.71 12.29 9.25
N VAL A 34 7.70 11.06 8.71
CA VAL A 34 8.77 10.56 7.82
C VAL A 34 8.65 11.24 6.45
N THR A 35 9.39 12.33 6.23
CA THR A 35 9.25 13.15 5.01
C THR A 35 10.00 12.57 3.81
N ASP A 36 9.63 12.98 2.60
CA ASP A 36 10.37 12.61 1.38
C ASP A 36 11.81 13.15 1.39
N ALA A 37 12.06 14.28 2.08
CA ALA A 37 13.39 14.85 2.23
C ALA A 37 14.30 13.97 3.11
N ASP A 38 13.78 13.42 4.21
CA ASP A 38 14.52 12.48 5.06
C ASP A 38 14.90 11.20 4.29
N ILE A 39 13.98 10.71 3.46
CA ILE A 39 14.16 9.49 2.66
C ILE A 39 15.16 9.70 1.52
N ALA A 40 15.14 10.87 0.88
CA ALA A 40 16.07 11.20 -0.20
C ALA A 40 17.55 11.23 0.23
N GLN A 41 17.84 11.35 1.53
CA GLN A 41 19.19 11.35 2.09
C GLN A 41 19.68 9.94 2.51
N LEU A 42 18.85 8.89 2.41
CA LEU A 42 19.23 7.54 2.84
C LEU A 42 20.29 6.93 1.92
N LYS A 43 21.45 6.64 2.50
CA LYS A 43 22.53 5.87 1.86
C LYS A 43 22.20 4.37 1.84
N PRO A 44 22.84 3.56 0.97
CA PRO A 44 22.63 2.12 0.94
C PRO A 44 22.78 1.46 2.32
N GLY A 45 21.80 0.65 2.71
CA GLY A 45 21.73 0.03 4.03
C GLY A 45 21.02 0.87 5.11
N GLN A 46 20.73 2.15 4.85
CA GLN A 46 20.00 3.01 5.80
C GLN A 46 18.48 2.90 5.63
N TYR A 47 17.79 3.17 6.74
CA TYR A 47 16.33 3.12 6.87
C TYR A 47 15.83 4.07 7.98
N ILE A 48 14.53 4.32 7.98
CA ILE A 48 13.76 5.02 9.02
C ILE A 48 12.65 4.07 9.48
N TRP A 49 12.44 3.95 10.79
CA TRP A 49 11.35 3.18 11.38
C TRP A 49 10.73 3.96 12.55
N ALA A 50 9.46 4.31 12.40
CA ALA A 50 8.70 5.17 13.32
C ALA A 50 7.30 4.58 13.59
N PRO A 51 7.20 3.37 14.17
CA PRO A 51 5.93 2.64 14.34
C PRO A 51 4.97 3.31 15.33
N ALA A 52 5.47 4.24 16.16
CA ALA A 52 4.65 5.02 17.08
C ALA A 52 3.73 6.04 16.37
N LEU A 53 4.03 6.42 15.12
CA LEU A 53 3.20 7.36 14.34
C LEU A 53 1.82 6.78 13.98
N ALA A 54 1.72 5.45 13.88
CA ALA A 54 0.47 4.72 13.83
C ALA A 54 0.65 3.40 14.61
N PRO A 55 0.22 3.31 15.89
CA PRO A 55 0.48 2.13 16.71
C PRO A 55 -0.21 0.85 16.21
N GLN A 56 -1.37 0.99 15.56
CA GLN A 56 -2.24 -0.10 15.13
C GLN A 56 -2.87 0.21 13.77
N GLY A 57 -3.41 -0.83 13.11
CA GLY A 57 -4.15 -0.71 11.86
C GLY A 57 -3.61 -1.59 10.73
N PRO A 58 -4.31 -1.59 9.57
CA PRO A 58 -3.89 -2.31 8.37
C PRO A 58 -2.54 -1.80 7.88
N MET A 59 -1.72 -2.69 7.32
CA MET A 59 -0.39 -2.36 6.80
C MET A 59 -0.28 -2.61 5.30
N LEU A 60 0.47 -1.73 4.64
CA LEU A 60 0.81 -1.78 3.23
C LEU A 60 2.30 -1.49 3.08
N MET A 61 2.97 -2.23 2.20
CA MET A 61 4.35 -1.92 1.79
C MET A 61 4.38 -1.63 0.30
N VAL A 62 5.10 -0.58 -0.09
CA VAL A 62 5.38 -0.26 -1.50
C VAL A 62 6.88 -0.33 -1.72
N VAL A 63 7.32 -1.01 -2.77
CA VAL A 63 8.72 -1.10 -3.21
C VAL A 63 8.84 -0.44 -4.58
N SER A 64 9.71 0.57 -4.69
CA SER A 64 10.09 1.15 -5.97
C SER A 64 11.40 0.52 -6.43
N LEU A 65 11.37 -0.14 -7.59
CA LEU A 65 12.55 -0.68 -8.25
C LEU A 65 13.43 0.48 -8.76
N HIS A 66 12.84 1.47 -9.44
CA HIS A 66 13.53 2.68 -9.90
C HIS A 66 14.26 3.44 -8.78
N ALA A 67 13.60 3.71 -7.65
CA ALA A 67 14.23 4.44 -6.54
C ALA A 67 15.14 3.57 -5.65
N GLN A 68 15.18 2.24 -5.86
CA GLN A 68 15.77 1.27 -4.91
C GLN A 68 15.37 1.55 -3.44
N GLN A 69 14.08 1.84 -3.23
CA GLN A 69 13.53 2.19 -1.91
C GLN A 69 12.22 1.45 -1.64
N ALA A 70 11.97 1.18 -0.37
CA ALA A 70 10.73 0.62 0.14
C ALA A 70 10.10 1.50 1.22
N TYR A 71 8.79 1.49 1.29
CA TYR A 71 7.96 2.37 2.11
C TYR A 71 6.92 1.54 2.83
N VAL A 72 6.73 1.80 4.13
CA VAL A 72 5.81 1.04 4.97
C VAL A 72 4.78 2.00 5.54
N TYR A 73 3.52 1.70 5.25
CA TYR A 73 2.35 2.44 5.68
C TYR A 73 1.56 1.61 6.67
N ARG A 74 0.94 2.30 7.64
CA ARG A 74 -0.07 1.73 8.50
C ARG A 74 -1.20 2.74 8.68
N ASN A 75 -2.42 2.36 8.33
CA ASN A 75 -3.60 3.23 8.39
C ASN A 75 -3.38 4.58 7.67
N GLY A 76 -2.82 4.55 6.46
CA GLY A 76 -2.46 5.73 5.66
C GLY A 76 -1.23 6.53 6.13
N VAL A 77 -0.66 6.23 7.31
CA VAL A 77 0.52 6.94 7.85
C VAL A 77 1.80 6.20 7.47
N ARG A 78 2.80 6.92 6.93
CA ARG A 78 4.12 6.36 6.64
C ARG A 78 4.88 6.12 7.95
N ILE A 79 4.99 4.85 8.37
CA ILE A 79 5.69 4.43 9.58
C ILE A 79 7.12 3.92 9.31
N GLY A 80 7.52 3.78 8.05
CA GLY A 80 8.89 3.38 7.73
C GLY A 80 9.28 3.64 6.28
N ALA A 81 10.59 3.73 6.05
CA ALA A 81 11.20 3.82 4.74
C ALA A 81 12.58 3.16 4.78
N SER A 82 13.04 2.55 3.70
CA SER A 82 14.34 1.86 3.63
C SER A 82 14.92 1.90 2.23
N THR A 83 16.24 1.96 2.12
CA THR A 83 16.90 1.50 0.88
C THR A 83 16.70 -0.01 0.69
N VAL A 84 16.76 -0.48 -0.55
CA VAL A 84 16.70 -1.91 -0.92
C VAL A 84 17.78 -2.28 -1.93
N SER A 85 17.98 -3.57 -2.14
CA SER A 85 18.67 -4.10 -3.33
C SER A 85 17.77 -5.15 -3.98
N THR A 86 17.24 -4.85 -5.16
CA THR A 86 16.31 -5.72 -5.90
C THR A 86 17.04 -6.65 -6.88
N GLY A 87 16.29 -7.38 -7.71
CA GLY A 87 16.81 -8.32 -8.71
C GLY A 87 17.62 -7.63 -9.81
N LYS A 88 18.81 -8.16 -10.10
CA LYS A 88 19.69 -7.68 -11.17
C LYS A 88 19.15 -8.01 -12.57
N THR A 89 19.73 -7.42 -13.62
CA THR A 89 19.44 -7.76 -15.02
C THR A 89 19.48 -9.28 -15.28
N GLY A 90 18.47 -9.80 -15.98
CA GLY A 90 18.28 -11.25 -16.20
C GLY A 90 17.71 -12.02 -15.01
N LYS A 91 17.54 -11.39 -13.84
CA LYS A 91 16.84 -11.91 -12.65
C LYS A 91 16.08 -10.79 -11.94
N ALA A 92 15.36 -9.97 -12.71
CA ALA A 92 14.65 -8.80 -12.21
C ALA A 92 13.61 -9.18 -11.15
N THR A 93 13.34 -8.27 -10.21
CA THR A 93 12.19 -8.40 -9.31
C THR A 93 10.92 -8.07 -10.10
N PRO A 94 9.88 -8.92 -10.09
CA PRO A 94 8.63 -8.63 -10.80
C PRO A 94 7.89 -7.45 -10.15
N THR A 95 7.34 -6.56 -10.97
CA THR A 95 6.34 -5.56 -10.57
C THR A 95 4.99 -6.23 -10.32
N GLY A 96 4.13 -5.63 -9.50
CA GLY A 96 2.80 -6.16 -9.25
C GLY A 96 2.24 -5.94 -7.84
N VAL A 97 1.09 -6.58 -7.61
CA VAL A 97 0.46 -6.75 -6.30
C VAL A 97 0.74 -8.16 -5.79
N PHE A 98 1.32 -8.23 -4.60
CA PHE A 98 1.67 -9.45 -3.89
C PHE A 98 1.06 -9.43 -2.48
N THR A 99 1.00 -10.59 -1.85
CA THR A 99 0.72 -10.71 -0.42
C THR A 99 1.79 -11.54 0.26
N ILE A 100 1.98 -11.37 1.57
CA ILE A 100 2.90 -12.20 2.34
C ILE A 100 2.31 -13.62 2.49
N LEU A 101 2.83 -14.57 1.73
CA LEU A 101 2.39 -15.97 1.69
C LEU A 101 2.98 -16.81 2.83
N GLN A 102 4.21 -16.49 3.27
CA GLN A 102 4.93 -17.25 4.29
C GLN A 102 5.91 -16.34 5.03
N LYS A 103 6.15 -16.61 6.32
CA LYS A 103 7.15 -15.94 7.15
C LYS A 103 8.08 -16.96 7.81
N ARG A 104 9.40 -16.77 7.70
CA ARG A 104 10.43 -17.58 8.39
C ARG A 104 11.57 -16.68 8.90
N ALA A 105 11.77 -16.60 10.21
CA ALA A 105 12.83 -15.78 10.81
C ALA A 105 14.24 -16.27 10.45
N LYS A 106 14.45 -17.60 10.44
CA LYS A 106 15.65 -18.25 9.90
C LYS A 106 15.24 -19.04 8.65
N HIS A 107 15.76 -18.66 7.49
CA HIS A 107 15.56 -19.35 6.22
C HIS A 107 16.86 -19.36 5.41
N PHE A 108 17.01 -20.37 4.56
CA PHE A 108 18.14 -20.55 3.65
C PHE A 108 17.58 -20.88 2.27
N SER A 109 18.18 -20.34 1.22
CA SER A 109 17.66 -20.50 -0.15
C SER A 109 17.95 -21.90 -0.71
N ASN A 110 16.90 -22.68 -0.93
CA ASN A 110 16.95 -23.97 -1.64
C ASN A 110 17.48 -23.83 -3.09
N LEU A 111 17.37 -22.64 -3.70
CA LEU A 111 17.77 -22.37 -5.09
C LEU A 111 19.16 -21.74 -5.22
N TYR A 112 19.74 -21.25 -4.13
CA TYR A 112 20.99 -20.48 -4.13
C TYR A 112 21.96 -20.96 -3.05
N ASN A 113 22.35 -22.25 -3.13
CA ASN A 113 23.37 -22.89 -2.30
C ASN A 113 23.21 -22.61 -0.79
N ASN A 114 21.99 -22.73 -0.26
CA ASN A 114 21.66 -22.43 1.14
C ASN A 114 22.07 -21.01 1.59
N ALA A 115 22.08 -20.02 0.70
CA ALA A 115 22.35 -18.63 1.07
C ALA A 115 21.34 -18.15 2.13
N PRO A 116 21.79 -17.52 3.23
CA PRO A 116 20.92 -17.10 4.31
C PRO A 116 19.95 -15.99 3.88
N MET A 117 18.68 -16.15 4.28
CA MET A 117 17.59 -15.21 4.06
C MET A 117 16.92 -14.91 5.43
N PRO A 118 17.59 -14.17 6.33
CA PRO A 118 17.03 -13.85 7.64
C PRO A 118 15.76 -12.99 7.50
N HIS A 119 14.79 -13.24 8.37
CA HIS A 119 13.48 -12.56 8.38
C HIS A 119 12.76 -12.62 7.02
N MET A 120 12.81 -13.79 6.35
CA MET A 120 12.20 -14.01 5.05
C MET A 120 10.67 -13.91 5.12
N GLN A 121 10.11 -13.14 4.18
CA GLN A 121 8.68 -12.96 3.95
C GLN A 121 8.40 -13.22 2.46
N ARG A 122 7.79 -14.37 2.16
CA ARG A 122 7.59 -14.88 0.79
C ARG A 122 6.46 -14.10 0.09
N LEU A 123 6.71 -13.68 -1.14
CA LEU A 123 5.74 -13.00 -2.00
C LEU A 123 5.22 -13.90 -3.13
N THR A 124 6.03 -14.88 -3.55
CA THR A 124 5.64 -15.87 -4.56
C THR A 124 6.08 -17.29 -4.17
N TRP A 125 5.34 -18.29 -4.62
CA TRP A 125 5.67 -19.70 -4.39
C TRP A 125 6.94 -20.13 -5.12
N ASP A 126 7.32 -19.45 -6.20
CA ASP A 126 8.50 -19.78 -7.01
C ASP A 126 9.83 -19.18 -6.54
N GLY A 127 9.82 -18.24 -5.58
CA GLY A 127 11.04 -17.84 -4.86
C GLY A 127 11.23 -16.37 -4.53
N ILE A 128 10.35 -15.46 -4.98
CA ILE A 128 10.47 -14.03 -4.68
C ILE A 128 10.04 -13.77 -3.23
N ALA A 129 10.87 -13.04 -2.49
CA ALA A 129 10.66 -12.73 -1.08
C ALA A 129 11.30 -11.39 -0.69
N LEU A 130 10.81 -10.81 0.41
CA LEU A 130 11.53 -9.81 1.20
C LEU A 130 12.44 -10.54 2.20
N HIS A 131 13.68 -10.11 2.39
CA HIS A 131 14.55 -10.64 3.46
C HIS A 131 15.72 -9.69 3.79
N GLY A 132 16.35 -9.87 4.95
CA GLY A 132 17.60 -9.18 5.29
C GLY A 132 18.77 -9.64 4.40
N GLY A 133 19.65 -8.73 3.98
CA GLY A 133 20.85 -9.09 3.22
C GLY A 133 21.78 -7.90 2.92
N ASN A 134 22.78 -8.14 2.07
CA ASN A 134 23.70 -7.09 1.61
C ASN A 134 23.05 -6.15 0.57
N LEU A 135 23.21 -4.84 0.74
CA LEU A 135 22.68 -3.76 -0.10
C LEU A 135 23.85 -2.94 -0.68
N PRO A 136 24.39 -3.29 -1.86
CA PRO A 136 25.54 -2.59 -2.44
C PRO A 136 25.20 -1.25 -3.13
N GLY A 137 23.96 -0.76 -2.97
CA GLY A 137 23.48 0.48 -3.60
C GLY A 137 22.93 0.34 -5.02
N TYR A 138 22.82 -0.88 -5.54
CA TYR A 138 22.25 -1.19 -6.85
C TYR A 138 21.55 -2.56 -6.85
N PRO A 139 20.71 -2.88 -7.86
CA PRO A 139 20.07 -4.19 -7.99
C PRO A 139 21.08 -5.32 -8.12
N ALA A 140 21.26 -6.11 -7.05
CA ALA A 140 22.26 -7.17 -6.96
C ALA A 140 21.70 -8.52 -6.49
N SER A 141 20.37 -8.64 -6.37
CA SER A 141 19.68 -9.87 -5.96
C SER A 141 19.40 -10.78 -7.16
N ALA A 142 18.88 -11.98 -6.87
CA ALA A 142 18.41 -12.93 -7.85
C ALA A 142 16.86 -12.97 -7.96
N GLY A 143 16.20 -11.82 -7.72
CA GLY A 143 14.75 -11.60 -7.81
C GLY A 143 14.12 -11.10 -6.50
N CYS A 144 14.67 -11.49 -5.34
CA CYS A 144 14.21 -11.04 -4.03
C CYS A 144 14.46 -9.53 -3.76
N VAL A 145 13.74 -8.95 -2.82
CA VAL A 145 13.99 -7.60 -2.32
C VAL A 145 14.83 -7.72 -1.04
N ARG A 146 16.11 -7.34 -1.11
CA ARG A 146 16.99 -7.31 0.07
C ARG A 146 16.76 -6.03 0.86
N LEU A 147 16.67 -6.18 2.17
CA LEU A 147 16.47 -5.11 3.16
C LEU A 147 17.67 -5.05 4.13
N PRO A 148 17.93 -3.92 4.79
CA PRO A 148 18.84 -3.86 5.94
C PRO A 148 18.39 -4.87 7.01
N HIS A 149 19.32 -5.59 7.64
CA HIS A 149 18.99 -6.70 8.54
C HIS A 149 18.03 -6.28 9.67
N SER A 150 18.34 -5.19 10.39
CA SER A 150 17.49 -4.68 11.46
C SER A 150 16.12 -4.18 10.98
N PHE A 151 16.03 -3.62 9.77
CA PHE A 151 14.74 -3.24 9.18
C PHE A 151 13.93 -4.46 8.79
N ALA A 152 14.56 -5.50 8.24
CA ALA A 152 13.91 -6.77 7.92
C ALA A 152 13.33 -7.43 9.18
N GLU A 153 14.03 -7.38 10.30
CA GLU A 153 13.57 -7.85 11.61
C GLU A 153 12.36 -7.04 12.12
N GLN A 154 12.46 -5.71 12.14
CA GLN A 154 11.38 -4.81 12.59
C GLN A 154 10.12 -4.94 11.72
N LEU A 155 10.29 -5.01 10.40
CA LEU A 155 9.22 -5.30 9.45
C LEU A 155 8.62 -6.68 9.74
N PHE A 156 9.45 -7.72 9.88
CA PHE A 156 8.98 -9.08 10.17
C PHE A 156 8.22 -9.18 11.50
N ALA A 157 8.56 -8.40 12.52
CA ALA A 157 7.77 -8.33 13.75
C ALA A 157 6.41 -7.66 13.52
N ALA A 158 6.35 -6.64 12.66
CA ALA A 158 5.16 -5.83 12.42
C ALA A 158 4.15 -6.40 11.40
N THR A 159 4.60 -7.15 10.40
CA THR A 159 3.71 -7.67 9.33
C THR A 159 2.91 -8.90 9.75
N SER A 160 1.88 -9.25 8.98
CA SER A 160 1.16 -10.54 9.08
C SER A 160 1.08 -11.23 7.72
N LEU A 161 0.71 -12.52 7.71
CA LEU A 161 0.36 -13.20 6.46
C LEU A 161 -0.82 -12.47 5.79
N GLY A 162 -0.84 -12.46 4.45
CA GLY A 162 -1.87 -11.76 3.67
C GLY A 162 -1.66 -10.26 3.51
N MET A 163 -0.71 -9.63 4.23
CA MET A 163 -0.42 -8.19 4.08
C MET A 163 -0.02 -7.87 2.63
N THR A 164 -0.62 -6.82 2.06
CA THR A 164 -0.34 -6.38 0.69
C THR A 164 1.06 -5.76 0.56
N VAL A 165 1.78 -6.18 -0.49
CA VAL A 165 3.04 -5.60 -0.93
C VAL A 165 2.89 -5.23 -2.41
N VAL A 166 3.05 -3.95 -2.73
CA VAL A 166 3.06 -3.46 -4.13
C VAL A 166 4.51 -3.26 -4.56
N ILE A 167 4.89 -3.77 -5.71
CA ILE A 167 6.21 -3.53 -6.33
C ILE A 167 5.99 -2.79 -7.65
N THR A 168 6.62 -1.64 -7.81
CA THR A 168 6.49 -0.79 -9.01
C THR A 168 7.86 -0.40 -9.55
N ASP A 169 7.99 -0.35 -10.87
CA ASP A 169 9.18 0.18 -11.57
C ASP A 169 8.99 1.63 -12.03
N ALA A 170 7.75 2.12 -12.01
CA ALA A 170 7.51 3.53 -12.27
C ALA A 170 7.94 4.37 -11.05
N PRO A 171 8.50 5.59 -11.23
CA PRO A 171 8.24 6.63 -10.25
C PRO A 171 6.72 6.80 -10.15
N SER A 172 6.13 6.84 -8.94
CA SER A 172 4.67 7.01 -8.77
C SER A 172 4.24 8.47 -9.01
N SER A 173 4.50 8.94 -10.22
CA SER A 173 4.15 10.25 -10.75
C SER A 173 2.73 10.24 -11.30
N PRO A 174 1.89 11.25 -11.02
CA PRO A 174 0.73 11.53 -11.86
C PRO A 174 1.17 12.03 -13.27
N GLY A 175 1.33 11.10 -14.23
CA GLY A 175 1.65 11.31 -15.66
C GLY A 175 3.14 11.17 -16.07
N ARG A 176 3.52 10.67 -17.28
CA ARG A 176 2.77 10.09 -18.43
C ARG A 176 3.46 8.79 -18.95
N LEU A 177 2.72 7.81 -19.54
CA LEU A 177 3.27 6.65 -20.26
C LEU A 177 2.85 6.51 -21.74
N ASP A 178 3.77 5.92 -22.50
CA ASP A 178 3.65 5.43 -23.87
C ASP A 178 4.39 4.06 -24.00
N GLY A 179 3.80 3.06 -24.68
CA GLY A 179 4.51 1.98 -25.42
C GLY A 179 4.93 0.66 -24.72
N GLY A 180 4.27 -0.46 -25.10
CA GLY A 180 4.72 -1.90 -25.16
C GLY A 180 5.42 -2.60 -23.96
N ASP A 181 5.59 -3.93 -23.88
CA ASP A 181 4.73 -5.11 -24.14
C ASP A 181 5.29 -6.31 -23.29
N LEU A 182 4.56 -7.45 -23.21
CA LEU A 182 5.02 -8.84 -22.91
C LEU A 182 4.43 -9.58 -21.66
N LEU A 183 3.43 -10.43 -21.95
CA LEU A 183 3.10 -11.80 -21.48
C LEU A 183 2.68 -12.20 -20.04
N VAL A 184 1.61 -13.01 -20.06
CA VAL A 184 1.11 -14.13 -19.22
C VAL A 184 1.83 -14.49 -17.90
N PRO A 185 1.10 -14.73 -16.79
CA PRO A 185 1.67 -15.29 -15.56
C PRO A 185 2.12 -16.74 -15.78
N VAL A 186 3.39 -16.97 -15.48
CA VAL A 186 4.02 -18.29 -15.39
C VAL A 186 4.62 -18.48 -14.00
N THR A 187 4.78 -19.72 -13.58
CA THR A 187 5.78 -20.03 -12.54
C THR A 187 7.18 -19.64 -13.04
N ALA A 188 8.18 -19.46 -12.17
CA ALA A 188 9.59 -19.22 -12.57
C ALA A 188 10.22 -20.26 -13.53
N LYS A 189 9.49 -21.32 -13.92
CA LYS A 189 9.87 -22.31 -14.95
C LYS A 189 9.06 -22.20 -16.26
N GLY A 190 8.23 -21.17 -16.45
CA GLY A 190 7.46 -20.97 -17.67
C GLY A 190 6.13 -21.74 -17.76
N ALA A 191 5.73 -22.49 -16.73
CA ALA A 191 4.50 -23.27 -16.74
C ALA A 191 3.27 -22.42 -16.33
N PRO A 192 2.11 -22.51 -17.04
CA PRO A 192 0.86 -21.88 -16.64
C PRO A 192 0.32 -22.44 -15.32
N VAL A 193 -0.27 -21.57 -14.49
CA VAL A 193 -1.03 -22.00 -13.30
C VAL A 193 -2.43 -22.44 -13.72
N GLY A 194 -2.87 -23.60 -13.21
CA GLY A 194 -4.14 -24.25 -13.57
C GLY A 194 -5.42 -23.52 -13.13
N PRO A 195 -6.61 -24.11 -13.38
CA PRO A 195 -7.89 -23.40 -13.38
C PRO A 195 -8.46 -23.10 -11.97
N GLY A 196 -7.84 -22.15 -11.26
CA GLY A 196 -8.43 -21.51 -10.08
C GLY A 196 -9.21 -20.26 -10.47
N THR A 197 -10.55 -20.36 -10.53
CA THR A 197 -11.62 -19.31 -10.46
C THR A 197 -11.54 -18.00 -11.27
N GLY A 198 -10.37 -17.46 -11.61
CA GLY A 198 -10.11 -16.20 -12.32
C GLY A 198 -9.94 -16.30 -13.84
N GLY A 199 -10.56 -17.29 -14.49
CA GLY A 199 -10.55 -17.40 -15.96
C GLY A 199 -11.11 -16.16 -16.67
N ARG A 200 -10.68 -15.90 -17.92
CA ARG A 200 -11.10 -14.75 -18.74
C ARG A 200 -12.63 -14.64 -18.77
N LEU A 201 -13.17 -13.43 -18.59
CA LEU A 201 -14.61 -13.19 -18.75
C LEU A 201 -15.04 -13.53 -20.18
N ARG A 202 -16.16 -14.24 -20.32
CA ARG A 202 -16.79 -14.48 -21.63
C ARG A 202 -17.16 -13.15 -22.31
N PRO A 203 -17.34 -13.08 -23.64
CA PRO A 203 -17.65 -11.83 -24.35
C PRO A 203 -18.87 -11.10 -23.78
N ASP A 204 -19.91 -11.86 -23.45
CA ASP A 204 -21.20 -11.49 -22.86
C ASP A 204 -21.16 -11.30 -21.33
N GLU A 205 -20.07 -11.65 -20.66
CA GLU A 205 -19.95 -11.58 -19.20
C GLU A 205 -19.37 -10.20 -18.78
N PRO A 206 -20.19 -9.28 -18.23
CA PRO A 206 -19.73 -7.93 -17.86
C PRO A 206 -18.83 -7.97 -16.62
N TYR A 207 -19.12 -8.87 -15.68
CA TYR A 207 -18.32 -9.10 -14.48
C TYR A 207 -18.51 -10.53 -13.94
N ARG A 208 -17.58 -10.95 -13.09
CA ARG A 208 -17.66 -12.16 -12.26
C ARG A 208 -17.41 -11.80 -10.81
N TRP A 209 -18.14 -12.44 -9.90
CA TRP A 209 -18.02 -12.23 -8.45
C TRP A 209 -18.08 -13.57 -7.73
N THR A 210 -17.03 -13.88 -6.96
CA THR A 210 -16.79 -15.17 -6.29
C THR A 210 -16.20 -14.96 -4.88
N PRO A 211 -16.92 -14.28 -3.97
CA PRO A 211 -16.40 -13.90 -2.65
C PRO A 211 -16.10 -15.09 -1.72
N ALA A 212 -16.69 -16.26 -1.99
CA ALA A 212 -16.45 -17.49 -1.23
C ALA A 212 -15.03 -18.06 -1.40
N VAL A 213 -14.31 -17.70 -2.46
CA VAL A 213 -12.92 -18.14 -2.72
C VAL A 213 -11.95 -17.67 -1.62
N SER A 214 -12.27 -16.54 -0.99
CA SER A 214 -11.52 -15.99 0.13
C SER A 214 -12.51 -15.24 1.03
N PRO A 215 -13.07 -15.86 2.08
CA PRO A 215 -14.17 -15.27 2.84
C PRO A 215 -13.80 -14.03 3.67
N SER A 216 -12.52 -13.86 4.03
CA SER A 216 -12.03 -12.77 4.88
C SER A 216 -10.59 -12.38 4.53
N GLY A 217 -10.09 -11.28 5.12
CA GLY A 217 -8.74 -10.76 4.89
C GLY A 217 -8.72 -9.42 4.13
N PRO A 218 -7.52 -8.83 3.93
CA PRO A 218 -7.37 -7.51 3.31
C PRO A 218 -7.83 -7.53 1.85
N VAL A 219 -8.49 -6.47 1.42
CA VAL A 219 -8.99 -6.30 0.04
C VAL A 219 -8.03 -5.42 -0.74
N THR A 220 -7.72 -5.81 -1.98
CA THR A 220 -6.97 -4.97 -2.93
C THR A 220 -7.71 -4.92 -4.26
N LEU A 221 -7.95 -3.70 -4.74
CA LEU A 221 -8.52 -3.41 -6.04
C LEU A 221 -7.38 -3.07 -7.00
N VAL A 222 -7.46 -3.55 -8.24
CA VAL A 222 -6.53 -3.21 -9.30
C VAL A 222 -7.30 -2.72 -10.51
N LEU A 223 -7.13 -1.44 -10.85
CA LEU A 223 -7.79 -0.77 -11.97
C LEU A 223 -6.76 -0.53 -13.08
N SER A 224 -6.91 -1.20 -14.21
CA SER A 224 -6.05 -1.07 -15.39
C SER A 224 -6.75 -0.35 -16.53
N SER A 225 -6.16 0.77 -16.98
CA SER A 225 -6.63 1.51 -18.17
C SER A 225 -6.23 0.84 -19.48
N ALA A 226 -5.04 0.23 -19.56
CA ALA A 226 -4.58 -0.50 -20.75
C ALA A 226 -5.57 -1.59 -21.20
N GLU A 227 -6.28 -2.22 -20.26
CA GLU A 227 -7.17 -3.34 -20.56
C GLU A 227 -8.64 -3.08 -20.25
N ASN A 228 -8.95 -1.89 -19.73
CA ASN A 228 -10.30 -1.52 -19.30
C ASN A 228 -10.85 -2.54 -18.27
N ARG A 229 -10.09 -2.75 -17.19
CA ARG A 229 -10.35 -3.77 -16.15
C ARG A 229 -10.33 -3.24 -14.75
N LEU A 230 -11.26 -3.74 -13.94
CA LEU A 230 -11.18 -3.71 -12.48
C LEU A 230 -11.14 -5.14 -11.95
N VAL A 231 -10.11 -5.47 -11.17
CA VAL A 231 -9.92 -6.74 -10.47
C VAL A 231 -10.02 -6.49 -8.96
N VAL A 232 -10.58 -7.45 -8.23
CA VAL A 232 -10.77 -7.38 -6.78
C VAL A 232 -10.19 -8.65 -6.16
N LEU A 233 -9.19 -8.47 -5.32
CA LEU A 233 -8.50 -9.51 -4.56
C LEU A 233 -8.93 -9.43 -3.10
N ARG A 234 -8.97 -10.57 -2.42
CA ARG A 234 -9.01 -10.63 -0.95
C ARG A 234 -8.01 -11.66 -0.46
N ASN A 235 -7.08 -11.25 0.39
CA ASN A 235 -5.96 -12.09 0.84
C ASN A 235 -5.17 -12.69 -0.36
N GLY A 236 -4.86 -11.85 -1.35
CA GLY A 236 -4.21 -12.23 -2.62
C GLY A 236 -5.16 -12.88 -3.65
N LYS A 237 -6.15 -13.66 -3.20
CA LYS A 237 -7.04 -14.43 -4.08
C LYS A 237 -8.05 -13.59 -4.85
N MET A 238 -8.28 -13.87 -6.13
CA MET A 238 -9.27 -13.14 -6.94
C MET A 238 -10.71 -13.48 -6.54
N ILE A 239 -11.41 -12.51 -5.94
CA ILE A 239 -12.83 -12.63 -5.58
C ILE A 239 -13.77 -11.90 -6.54
N GLY A 240 -13.24 -11.09 -7.46
CA GLY A 240 -14.06 -10.38 -8.44
C GLY A 240 -13.26 -9.80 -9.60
N ARG A 241 -13.93 -9.63 -10.74
CA ARG A 241 -13.39 -8.88 -11.89
C ARG A 241 -14.51 -8.32 -12.77
N ALA A 242 -14.30 -7.17 -13.38
CA ALA A 242 -15.23 -6.56 -14.32
C ALA A 242 -14.54 -6.02 -15.58
N ARG A 243 -15.32 -5.88 -16.65
CA ARG A 243 -15.09 -4.89 -17.71
C ARG A 243 -15.48 -3.52 -17.13
N VAL A 244 -14.66 -2.50 -17.37
CA VAL A 244 -14.96 -1.11 -17.05
C VAL A 244 -14.75 -0.26 -18.29
N HIS A 245 -15.31 0.93 -18.36
CA HIS A 245 -14.89 1.95 -19.33
C HIS A 245 -13.99 2.94 -18.61
N ILE A 246 -12.80 3.21 -19.16
CA ILE A 246 -11.85 4.21 -18.70
C ILE A 246 -11.51 5.06 -19.92
N PRO A 247 -11.78 6.38 -19.90
CA PRO A 247 -11.44 7.24 -21.02
C PRO A 247 -9.93 7.27 -21.28
N ALA A 248 -9.53 7.40 -22.55
CA ALA A 248 -8.13 7.32 -22.95
C ALA A 248 -7.31 8.47 -22.32
N GLY A 249 -6.20 8.12 -21.66
CA GLY A 249 -5.33 9.10 -20.98
C GLY A 249 -5.79 9.54 -19.58
N THR A 250 -6.92 9.03 -19.06
CA THR A 250 -7.39 9.34 -17.69
C THR A 250 -6.46 8.83 -16.60
N ILE A 251 -5.89 7.63 -16.77
CA ILE A 251 -5.01 6.97 -15.80
C ILE A 251 -3.63 6.83 -16.39
N VAL A 252 -2.60 7.20 -15.62
CA VAL A 252 -1.22 7.10 -16.07
C VAL A 252 -0.21 6.88 -14.95
N GLY A 253 0.73 5.96 -15.14
CA GLY A 253 1.68 5.50 -14.13
C GLY A 253 1.01 4.61 -13.09
N ASP A 254 1.75 4.28 -12.02
CA ASP A 254 1.16 3.59 -10.86
C ASP A 254 0.75 4.58 -9.79
N HIS A 255 -0.49 4.47 -9.33
CA HIS A 255 -1.00 5.15 -8.15
C HIS A 255 -1.47 4.11 -7.15
N VAL A 256 -0.94 4.18 -5.94
CA VAL A 256 -1.39 3.35 -4.84
C VAL A 256 -2.19 4.25 -3.90
N LEU A 257 -3.40 3.84 -3.57
CA LEU A 257 -4.27 4.51 -2.62
C LEU A 257 -4.70 3.55 -1.51
N GLU A 258 -4.86 4.07 -0.30
CA GLU A 258 -5.40 3.33 0.84
C GLU A 258 -6.75 3.94 1.23
N LEU A 259 -7.79 3.11 1.36
CA LEU A 259 -9.08 3.50 1.93
C LEU A 259 -8.88 3.75 3.42
N THR A 260 -9.02 5.00 3.87
CA THR A 260 -8.81 5.36 5.28
C THR A 260 -10.12 5.48 6.05
N GLY A 261 -11.25 5.68 5.37
CA GLY A 261 -12.54 5.79 6.03
C GLY A 261 -13.72 6.03 5.10
N PHE A 262 -14.84 6.40 5.70
CA PHE A 262 -16.06 6.81 5.02
C PHE A 262 -16.52 8.15 5.62
N ASP A 263 -17.02 9.06 4.79
CA ASP A 263 -17.64 10.29 5.27
C ASP A 263 -19.04 10.04 5.85
N ALA A 264 -19.67 11.08 6.41
CA ALA A 264 -21.02 11.02 6.98
C ALA A 264 -22.09 10.51 6.00
N ASN A 265 -21.86 10.67 4.69
CA ASN A 265 -22.73 10.19 3.62
C ASN A 265 -22.32 8.80 3.09
N ARG A 266 -21.50 8.06 3.84
CA ARG A 266 -20.93 6.74 3.50
C ARG A 266 -20.13 6.72 2.19
N ARG A 267 -19.59 7.85 1.75
CA ARG A 267 -18.69 7.94 0.59
C ARG A 267 -17.26 7.64 1.02
N THR A 268 -16.50 6.94 0.19
CA THR A 268 -15.13 6.51 0.51
C THR A 268 -14.14 7.68 0.57
N GLN A 269 -13.24 7.61 1.55
CA GLN A 269 -12.11 8.50 1.75
C GLN A 269 -10.81 7.74 1.44
N TRP A 270 -10.10 8.16 0.39
CA TRP A 270 -8.88 7.52 -0.07
C TRP A 270 -7.69 8.45 0.14
N ASN A 271 -6.62 7.94 0.73
CA ASN A 271 -5.34 8.63 0.86
C ASN A 271 -4.38 8.13 -0.21
N TYR A 272 -3.62 9.04 -0.84
CA TYR A 272 -2.56 8.67 -1.77
C TYR A 272 -1.33 8.17 -1.01
N VAL A 273 -0.72 7.09 -1.50
CA VAL A 273 0.47 6.46 -0.91
C VAL A 273 1.71 6.98 -1.66
N ALA A 274 2.38 7.97 -1.07
CA ALA A 274 3.47 8.69 -1.72
C ALA A 274 4.74 7.83 -1.89
N VAL A 275 5.24 7.72 -3.13
CA VAL A 275 6.54 7.10 -3.44
C VAL A 275 7.43 8.18 -4.08
N PRO A 276 8.49 8.64 -3.38
CA PRO A 276 9.53 9.50 -3.94
C PRO A 276 10.00 9.09 -5.35
N GLY A 277 10.28 10.09 -6.17
CA GLY A 277 10.46 9.98 -7.62
C GLY A 277 9.39 10.71 -8.43
N ALA A 278 8.25 11.06 -7.81
CA ALA A 278 7.08 11.69 -8.43
C ALA A 278 7.25 13.13 -9.00
N GLY A 279 8.49 13.67 -9.02
CA GLY A 279 8.78 15.06 -9.35
C GLY A 279 8.22 16.09 -8.33
N LYS A 280 8.19 17.37 -8.72
CA LYS A 280 7.77 18.51 -7.86
C LYS A 280 6.25 18.56 -7.54
N ARG A 281 5.54 17.42 -7.54
CA ARG A 281 4.09 17.33 -7.28
C ARG A 281 3.73 16.59 -5.98
N ALA A 282 4.71 16.32 -5.13
CA ALA A 282 4.47 15.86 -3.76
C ALA A 282 3.56 16.85 -3.02
N GLY A 283 2.40 16.37 -2.53
CA GLY A 283 1.40 17.19 -1.83
C GLY A 283 0.13 17.53 -2.62
N GLN A 284 0.02 17.18 -3.91
CA GLN A 284 -1.26 17.28 -4.61
C GLN A 284 -2.21 16.16 -4.18
N THR A 285 -3.43 16.53 -3.76
CA THR A 285 -4.48 15.57 -3.40
C THR A 285 -4.89 14.75 -4.62
N PHE A 286 -5.24 13.47 -4.44
CA PHE A 286 -5.87 12.70 -5.51
C PHE A 286 -7.19 13.37 -5.89
N ASP A 287 -7.22 14.04 -7.04
CA ASP A 287 -8.43 14.63 -7.55
C ASP A 287 -9.38 13.50 -7.97
N LYS A 288 -10.57 13.49 -7.36
CA LYS A 288 -11.63 12.52 -7.69
C LYS A 288 -12.12 12.69 -9.13
N SER A 289 -11.78 13.78 -9.82
CA SER A 289 -11.94 13.94 -11.28
C SER A 289 -11.22 12.86 -12.09
N VAL A 290 -10.11 12.29 -11.59
CA VAL A 290 -9.41 11.17 -12.26
C VAL A 290 -10.25 9.89 -12.30
N MET A 291 -11.28 9.78 -11.46
CA MET A 291 -12.27 8.69 -11.52
C MET A 291 -13.59 9.13 -12.19
N GLN A 292 -13.75 10.40 -12.59
CA GLN A 292 -14.91 10.83 -13.36
C GLN A 292 -14.82 10.25 -14.77
N GLY A 293 -15.92 9.68 -15.25
CA GLY A 293 -15.96 8.92 -16.51
C GLY A 293 -15.43 7.48 -16.42
N VAL A 294 -14.93 7.02 -15.26
CA VAL A 294 -14.66 5.59 -15.06
C VAL A 294 -15.99 4.88 -14.76
N GLU A 295 -16.51 4.16 -15.74
CA GLU A 295 -17.78 3.44 -15.63
C GLU A 295 -17.57 1.95 -15.35
N ALA A 296 -18.35 1.40 -14.43
CA ALA A 296 -18.31 -0.02 -14.08
C ALA A 296 -19.74 -0.57 -13.93
N PRO A 297 -19.99 -1.87 -14.22
CA PRO A 297 -21.29 -2.48 -14.06
C PRO A 297 -21.85 -2.23 -12.65
N ARG A 298 -23.03 -1.62 -12.55
CA ARG A 298 -23.63 -1.19 -11.28
C ARG A 298 -23.65 -2.31 -10.23
N GLY A 299 -24.10 -3.51 -10.62
CA GLY A 299 -24.12 -4.67 -9.73
C GLY A 299 -22.73 -5.09 -9.23
N PHE A 300 -21.68 -4.92 -10.02
CA PHE A 300 -20.30 -5.15 -9.56
C PHE A 300 -19.86 -4.10 -8.55
N VAL A 301 -20.17 -2.82 -8.78
CA VAL A 301 -19.85 -1.74 -7.83
C VAL A 301 -20.59 -1.92 -6.50
N GLU A 302 -21.85 -2.36 -6.54
CA GLU A 302 -22.64 -2.71 -5.35
C GLU A 302 -21.99 -3.87 -4.59
N GLN A 303 -21.56 -4.95 -5.26
CA GLN A 303 -20.83 -6.05 -4.66
C GLN A 303 -19.48 -5.61 -4.05
N VAL A 304 -18.69 -4.79 -4.75
CA VAL A 304 -17.42 -4.24 -4.24
C VAL A 304 -17.63 -3.42 -2.96
N ARG A 305 -18.70 -2.61 -2.89
CA ARG A 305 -19.02 -1.84 -1.68
C ARG A 305 -19.28 -2.71 -0.45
N THR A 306 -19.72 -3.97 -0.60
CA THR A 306 -19.90 -4.90 0.53
C THR A 306 -18.59 -5.36 1.16
N VAL A 307 -17.45 -5.24 0.44
CA VAL A 307 -16.16 -5.76 0.88
C VAL A 307 -15.14 -4.68 1.26
N LEU A 308 -15.44 -3.41 0.96
CA LEU A 308 -14.57 -2.28 1.28
C LEU A 308 -14.58 -1.97 2.79
N GLN A 309 -13.39 -1.90 3.37
CA GLN A 309 -13.13 -1.52 4.76
C GLN A 309 -11.84 -0.67 4.80
N PRO A 310 -11.61 0.13 5.86
CA PRO A 310 -10.33 0.83 6.03
C PRO A 310 -9.14 -0.13 5.92
N GLY A 311 -8.09 0.27 5.20
CA GLY A 311 -6.98 -0.58 4.80
C GLY A 311 -7.13 -1.27 3.44
N ALA A 312 -8.30 -1.19 2.79
CA ALA A 312 -8.43 -1.65 1.41
C ALA A 312 -7.51 -0.83 0.50
N THR A 313 -6.69 -1.51 -0.29
CA THR A 313 -5.76 -0.88 -1.24
C THR A 313 -6.43 -0.74 -2.61
N LEU A 314 -6.19 0.37 -3.30
CA LEU A 314 -6.50 0.53 -4.72
C LEU A 314 -5.20 0.84 -5.46
N LEU A 315 -4.78 -0.07 -6.32
CA LEU A 315 -3.75 0.18 -7.33
C LEU A 315 -4.45 0.63 -8.60
N VAL A 316 -4.20 1.85 -9.02
CA VAL A 316 -4.60 2.38 -10.32
C VAL A 316 -3.38 2.37 -11.22
N THR A 317 -3.52 1.85 -12.43
CA THR A 317 -2.40 1.65 -13.34
C THR A 317 -2.81 1.73 -14.81
N ASP A 318 -1.85 2.11 -15.64
CA ASP A 318 -1.86 1.94 -17.09
C ASP A 318 -1.03 0.74 -17.57
N ALA A 319 -0.51 -0.07 -16.64
CA ALA A 319 -0.01 -1.40 -16.98
C ALA A 319 -1.16 -2.35 -17.33
N ALA A 320 -0.90 -3.32 -18.21
CA ALA A 320 -1.73 -4.51 -18.33
C ALA A 320 -1.63 -5.35 -17.04
N ILE A 321 -2.77 -5.84 -16.56
CA ILE A 321 -2.91 -6.66 -15.34
C ILE A 321 -3.47 -8.06 -15.63
N LEU A 322 -3.95 -8.26 -16.85
CA LEU A 322 -4.23 -9.54 -17.47
C LEU A 322 -3.19 -9.78 -18.58
N SER A 323 -3.24 -10.97 -19.16
CA SER A 323 -2.33 -11.35 -20.22
C SER A 323 -2.75 -10.76 -21.58
N GLY A 324 -1.85 -10.03 -22.24
CA GLY A 324 -1.93 -9.73 -23.67
C GLY A 324 -2.45 -8.35 -24.09
N GLY A 325 -2.40 -7.34 -23.20
CA GLY A 325 -2.46 -5.93 -23.59
C GLY A 325 -1.07 -5.40 -23.95
N ALA A 326 -0.95 -4.62 -25.03
CA ALA A 326 0.33 -4.03 -25.44
C ALA A 326 0.73 -2.88 -24.49
N GLY A 327 1.75 -3.09 -23.68
CA GLY A 327 2.23 -2.10 -22.71
C GLY A 327 3.08 -2.70 -21.60
N ARG A 328 3.50 -1.83 -20.67
CA ARG A 328 4.03 -2.21 -19.35
C ARG A 328 3.10 -3.23 -18.68
N SER A 329 3.64 -4.24 -18.00
CA SER A 329 2.84 -5.26 -17.31
C SER A 329 3.03 -5.22 -15.79
N MET A 330 2.04 -5.74 -15.06
CA MET A 330 2.13 -5.95 -13.61
C MET A 330 1.56 -7.30 -13.19
N THR A 331 2.30 -7.99 -12.32
CA THR A 331 1.89 -9.27 -11.74
C THR A 331 0.73 -9.06 -10.77
N VAL A 332 -0.28 -9.92 -10.84
CA VAL A 332 -1.33 -10.00 -9.82
C VAL A 332 -1.39 -11.45 -9.37
N VAL A 333 -0.81 -11.74 -8.20
CA VAL A 333 -0.64 -13.13 -7.72
C VAL A 333 -1.87 -13.59 -6.93
N ASP A 334 -2.51 -14.66 -7.39
CA ASP A 334 -3.48 -15.44 -6.61
C ASP A 334 -2.73 -16.35 -5.63
N GLY A 335 -3.19 -16.41 -4.37
CA GLY A 335 -2.42 -16.93 -3.21
C GLY A 335 -2.48 -18.43 -2.98
#